data_AF-A0A1S6HW43-F1
#
_entry.id   AF-A0A1S6HW43-F1
#
_cell.length_a   1.000
_cell.length_b   1.000
_cell.length_c   1.000
_cell.angle_alpha   90.00
_cell.angle_beta   90.00
_cell.angle_gamma   90.00
#
_symmetry.space_group_name_H-M   'P 1'
#
loop_
_entity.id
_entity.type
_entity.pdbx_description
1 polymer ?
#
loop_
_entity_poly.entity_id
_entity_poly.type
_entity_poly.pdbx_seq_one_letter_code
_entity_poly.pdbx_strand_id
1 'polypeptide(L)'
;MGEWSEYFEDFPEENPSNYIDGTFNPRLAARISAQEHKQADANKAANAELNAMITKAKSDTKARSLLVTEGCPQCGLNELNTYKISDKFYLCECQDCGIYGKGTTHQIAFKSTSDAIGEFKDWREGSEY
;
A
#
# COMPACT_ATOMS: atom_id res chain seq x y z
N MET A 1 15.40 -16.92 13.14
CA MET A 1 15.40 -18.22 12.46
C MET A 1 15.29 -19.24 13.58
N GLY A 2 14.10 -19.82 13.73
CA GLY A 2 13.76 -20.71 14.86
C GLY A 2 14.10 -22.17 14.53
N GLU A 3 13.82 -23.07 15.48
CA GLU A 3 14.21 -24.50 15.56
C GLU A 3 13.98 -25.36 14.29
N TRP A 4 13.26 -24.85 13.31
CA TRP A 4 13.10 -25.44 11.97
C TRP A 4 14.37 -25.35 11.12
N SER A 5 15.21 -24.32 11.30
CA SER A 5 16.48 -24.23 10.55
C SER A 5 17.44 -25.34 10.97
N GLU A 6 17.50 -25.65 12.27
CA GLU A 6 18.33 -26.70 12.84
C GLU A 6 17.84 -28.10 12.39
N TYR A 7 16.51 -28.30 12.30
CA TYR A 7 15.93 -29.53 11.74
C TYR A 7 16.36 -29.81 10.30
N PHE A 8 16.34 -28.79 9.43
CA PHE A 8 16.72 -28.94 8.02
C PHE A 8 18.24 -29.02 7.79
N GLU A 9 19.07 -28.70 8.78
CA GLU A 9 20.51 -28.99 8.73
C GLU A 9 20.77 -30.49 8.78
N ASP A 10 20.03 -31.22 9.63
CA ASP A 10 20.13 -32.68 9.76
C ASP A 10 19.32 -33.43 8.68
N PHE A 11 18.21 -32.86 8.20
CA PHE A 11 17.34 -33.46 7.18
C PHE A 11 17.14 -32.52 5.97
N PRO A 12 18.18 -32.29 5.14
CA PRO A 12 18.11 -31.31 4.06
C PRO A 12 17.13 -31.70 2.96
N GLU A 13 16.86 -33.00 2.77
CA GLU A 13 15.89 -33.56 1.81
C GLU A 13 14.43 -33.22 2.17
N GLU A 14 14.15 -32.89 3.43
CA GLU A 14 12.80 -32.48 3.83
C GLU A 14 12.54 -30.99 3.62
N ASN A 15 13.58 -30.21 3.32
CA ASN A 15 13.45 -28.78 3.07
C ASN A 15 12.98 -28.54 1.62
N PRO A 16 11.74 -28.06 1.41
CA PRO A 16 11.23 -27.79 0.06
C PRO A 16 12.08 -26.76 -0.69
N SER A 17 12.76 -25.85 0.00
CA SER A 17 13.63 -24.84 -0.60
C SER A 17 14.88 -25.41 -1.26
N ASN A 18 15.25 -26.68 -1.00
CA ASN A 18 16.39 -27.34 -1.64
C ASN A 18 16.04 -28.01 -2.99
N TYR A 19 14.78 -27.99 -3.40
CA TYR A 19 14.33 -28.59 -4.65
C TYR A 19 14.24 -27.55 -5.77
N ILE A 20 14.86 -27.84 -6.91
CA ILE A 20 14.76 -27.04 -8.14
C ILE A 20 14.09 -27.90 -9.20
N ASP A 21 12.96 -27.44 -9.75
CA ASP A 21 12.16 -28.16 -10.75
C ASP A 21 11.86 -29.62 -10.36
N GLY A 22 11.51 -29.83 -9.08
CA GLY A 22 11.20 -31.14 -8.52
C GLY A 22 12.42 -32.04 -8.24
N THR A 23 13.64 -31.55 -8.45
CA THR A 23 14.89 -32.29 -8.20
C THR A 23 15.60 -31.74 -6.96
N PHE A 24 15.94 -32.61 -6.01
CA PHE A 24 16.71 -32.24 -4.82
C PHE A 24 18.13 -31.78 -5.22
N ASN A 25 18.43 -30.49 -5.07
CA ASN A 25 19.73 -29.91 -5.38
C ASN A 25 20.04 -28.72 -4.45
N PRO A 26 20.42 -28.99 -3.18
CA PRO A 26 20.62 -27.94 -2.17
C PRO A 26 21.71 -26.93 -2.54
N ARG A 27 22.73 -27.36 -3.29
CA ARG A 27 23.82 -26.47 -3.74
C ARG A 27 23.36 -25.46 -4.79
N LEU A 28 22.54 -25.91 -5.74
CA LEU A 28 22.00 -25.02 -6.76
C LEU A 28 20.98 -24.06 -6.13
N ALA A 29 20.09 -24.57 -5.27
CA ALA A 29 19.13 -23.77 -4.54
C ALA A 29 19.79 -22.68 -3.68
N ALA A 30 20.83 -23.03 -2.92
CA ALA A 30 21.58 -22.05 -2.13
C ALA A 30 22.24 -20.96 -2.98
N ARG A 31 22.73 -21.30 -4.19
CA ARG A 31 23.30 -20.29 -5.11
C ARG A 31 22.23 -19.36 -5.67
N ILE A 32 21.08 -19.90 -6.07
CA ILE A 32 19.94 -19.11 -6.58
C ILE A 32 19.46 -18.16 -5.48
N SER A 33 19.18 -18.68 -4.28
CA SER A 33 18.77 -17.86 -3.14
C SER A 33 19.80 -16.78 -2.79
N ALA A 34 21.09 -17.12 -2.76
CA ALA A 34 22.14 -16.13 -2.50
C ALA A 34 22.21 -15.04 -3.59
N GLN A 35 21.94 -15.39 -4.85
CA GLN A 35 21.88 -14.44 -5.95
C GLN A 35 20.64 -13.54 -5.85
N GLU A 36 19.47 -14.11 -5.54
CA GLU A 36 18.22 -13.38 -5.32
C GLU A 36 18.34 -12.42 -4.15
N HIS A 37 18.93 -12.85 -3.02
CA HIS A 37 19.19 -11.98 -1.88
C HIS A 37 20.11 -10.82 -2.25
N LYS A 38 21.21 -11.06 -2.96
CA LYS A 38 22.10 -9.99 -3.43
C LYS A 38 21.39 -9.02 -4.36
N GLN A 39 20.53 -9.52 -5.25
CA GLN A 39 19.75 -8.68 -6.17
C GLN A 39 18.68 -7.89 -5.43
N ALA A 40 18.00 -8.49 -4.46
CA ALA A 40 17.03 -7.81 -3.60
C ALA A 40 17.70 -6.71 -2.77
N ASP A 41 18.87 -6.98 -2.18
CA ASP A 41 19.64 -6.00 -1.42
C ASP A 41 20.12 -4.84 -2.30
N ALA A 42 20.64 -5.15 -3.50
CA ALA A 42 21.04 -4.14 -4.48
C ALA A 42 19.86 -3.25 -4.92
N ASN A 43 18.68 -3.85 -5.10
CA ASN A 43 17.48 -3.14 -5.54
C ASN A 43 16.74 -2.43 -4.39
N LYS A 44 17.02 -2.75 -3.13
CA LYS A 44 16.30 -2.20 -1.97
C LYS A 44 16.36 -0.67 -1.91
N ALA A 45 17.55 -0.11 -2.11
CA ALA A 45 17.74 1.35 -2.09
C ALA A 45 17.04 2.02 -3.28
N ALA A 46 17.19 1.48 -4.48
CA ALA A 46 16.55 1.99 -5.68
C ALA A 46 15.01 1.93 -5.60
N ASN A 47 14.46 0.83 -5.07
CA ASN A 47 13.03 0.67 -4.85
C ASN A 47 12.50 1.66 -3.80
N ALA A 48 13.26 1.90 -2.72
CA ALA A 48 12.90 2.91 -1.73
C ALA A 48 12.85 4.32 -2.34
N GLU A 49 13.82 4.65 -3.18
CA GLU A 49 13.87 5.93 -3.89
C GLU A 49 12.69 6.07 -4.89
N LEU A 50 12.42 5.05 -5.69
CA LEU A 50 11.26 5.01 -6.60
C LEU A 50 9.94 5.17 -5.85
N ASN A 51 9.76 4.45 -4.74
CA ASN A 51 8.58 4.57 -3.89
C ASN A 51 8.44 5.99 -3.34
N ALA A 52 9.53 6.60 -2.87
CA ALA A 52 9.52 7.99 -2.41
C ALA A 52 9.12 8.98 -3.52
N MET A 53 9.62 8.78 -4.74
CA MET A 53 9.22 9.59 -5.90
C MET A 53 7.73 9.43 -6.23
N ILE A 54 7.20 8.20 -6.20
CA ILE A 54 5.78 7.91 -6.44
C ILE A 54 4.92 8.56 -5.36
N THR A 55 5.26 8.40 -4.08
CA THR A 55 4.53 9.01 -2.96
C THR A 55 4.52 10.53 -3.07
N LYS A 56 5.67 11.14 -3.39
CA LYS A 56 5.77 12.58 -3.60
C LYS A 56 4.90 13.05 -4.78
N ALA A 57 4.96 12.37 -5.91
CA ALA A 57 4.15 12.72 -7.08
C ALA A 57 2.64 12.61 -6.80
N LYS A 58 2.22 11.58 -6.04
CA LYS A 58 0.83 11.42 -5.58
C LYS A 58 0.41 12.57 -4.65
N SER A 59 1.24 12.90 -3.66
CA SER A 59 0.99 14.01 -2.73
C SER A 59 0.89 15.36 -3.46
N ASP A 60 1.84 15.66 -4.36
CA ASP A 60 1.85 16.90 -5.14
C ASP A 60 0.62 17.00 -6.05
N THR A 61 0.22 15.89 -6.69
CA THR A 61 -0.99 15.84 -7.52
C THR A 61 -2.24 16.10 -6.69
N LYS A 62 -2.36 15.43 -5.54
CA LYS A 62 -3.49 15.59 -4.63
C LYS A 62 -3.59 17.03 -4.11
N ALA A 63 -2.47 17.64 -3.72
CA ALA A 63 -2.43 19.03 -3.29
C ALA A 63 -2.89 20.00 -4.40
N ARG A 64 -2.43 19.79 -5.64
CA ARG A 64 -2.85 20.62 -6.81
C ARG A 64 -4.32 20.42 -7.19
N SER A 65 -4.87 19.25 -6.90
CA SER A 65 -6.26 18.90 -7.17
C SER A 65 -7.24 19.32 -6.08
N LEU A 66 -6.79 19.96 -4.99
CA LEU A 66 -7.68 20.41 -3.92
C LEU A 66 -8.74 21.38 -4.49
N LEU A 67 -10.00 21.01 -4.33
CA LEU A 67 -11.14 21.76 -4.81
C LEU A 67 -11.77 22.59 -3.69
N VAL A 68 -12.06 21.95 -2.56
CA VAL A 68 -12.77 22.57 -1.43
C VAL A 68 -12.46 21.83 -0.14
N THR A 69 -12.48 22.57 0.97
CA THR A 69 -12.42 22.04 2.33
C THR A 69 -13.70 22.46 3.07
N GLU A 70 -14.36 21.50 3.71
CA GLU A 70 -15.65 21.71 4.37
C GLU A 70 -15.79 20.86 5.66
N GLY A 71 -16.95 20.98 6.31
CA GLY A 71 -17.27 20.25 7.52
C GLY A 71 -17.45 18.75 7.27
N CYS A 72 -16.71 17.94 8.02
CA CYS A 72 -16.82 16.49 7.97
C CYS A 72 -18.15 16.03 8.59
N PRO A 73 -18.97 15.22 7.89
CA PRO A 73 -20.23 14.73 8.42
C PRO A 73 -20.04 13.72 9.57
N GLN A 74 -18.85 13.14 9.71
CA GLN A 74 -18.54 12.15 10.76
C GLN A 74 -18.04 12.80 12.05
N CYS A 75 -17.04 13.69 11.98
CA CYS A 75 -16.43 14.28 13.19
C CYS A 75 -16.78 15.76 13.42
N GLY A 76 -17.43 16.43 12.47
CA GLY A 76 -17.84 17.83 12.58
C GLY A 76 -16.72 18.86 12.35
N LEU A 77 -15.46 18.43 12.15
CA LEU A 77 -14.34 19.33 11.89
C LEU A 77 -14.31 19.81 10.44
N ASN A 78 -13.85 21.04 10.20
CA ASN A 78 -13.65 21.63 8.87
C ASN A 78 -12.37 21.12 8.19
N GLU A 79 -12.26 19.79 8.10
CA GLU A 79 -11.09 19.09 7.57
C GLU A 79 -11.47 18.04 6.53
N LEU A 80 -12.67 18.14 5.94
CA LEU A 80 -13.09 17.30 4.83
C LEU A 80 -12.62 17.93 3.52
N ASN A 81 -11.59 17.37 2.92
CA ASN A 81 -11.07 17.82 1.63
C ASN A 81 -11.72 17.06 0.49
N THR A 82 -12.23 17.78 -0.50
CA THR A 82 -12.54 17.22 -1.81
C THR A 82 -11.43 17.57 -2.80
N TYR A 83 -10.93 16.58 -3.51
CA TYR A 83 -9.94 16.70 -4.58
C TYR A 83 -10.58 16.37 -5.94
N LYS A 84 -10.42 17.26 -6.93
CA LYS A 84 -10.74 16.99 -8.35
C LYS A 84 -9.50 16.38 -9.02
N ILE A 85 -9.37 15.06 -8.93
CA ILE A 85 -8.23 14.33 -9.49
C ILE A 85 -8.32 14.28 -11.03
N SER A 86 -9.54 14.15 -11.57
CA SER A 86 -9.81 14.31 -13.00
C SER A 86 -11.23 14.83 -13.22
N ASP A 87 -11.62 15.08 -14.48
CA ASP A 87 -12.98 15.53 -14.80
C ASP A 87 -14.08 14.53 -14.42
N LYS A 88 -13.72 13.26 -14.21
CA LYS A 88 -14.66 12.18 -13.86
C LYS A 88 -14.32 11.51 -12.53
N PHE A 89 -13.37 12.05 -11.77
CA PHE A 89 -12.95 11.44 -10.52
C PHE A 89 -12.66 12.48 -9.45
N TYR A 90 -13.50 12.45 -8.42
CA TYR A 90 -13.41 13.25 -7.21
C TYR A 90 -13.22 12.32 -6.02
N LEU A 91 -12.32 12.72 -5.14
CA LEU A 91 -11.97 12.00 -3.92
C LEU A 91 -12.25 12.93 -2.75
N CYS A 92 -13.02 12.47 -1.77
CA CYS A 92 -13.38 13.23 -0.59
C CYS A 92 -12.85 12.48 0.64
N GLU A 93 -12.09 13.17 1.49
CA GLU A 93 -11.38 12.56 2.62
C GLU A 93 -11.27 13.53 3.80
N CYS A 94 -11.60 13.05 4.99
CA CYS A 94 -11.36 13.81 6.22
C CYS A 94 -9.92 13.61 6.68
N GLN A 95 -9.22 14.71 6.94
CA GLN A 95 -7.84 14.68 7.41
C GLN A 95 -7.72 14.29 8.90
N ASP A 96 -8.79 14.45 9.68
CA ASP A 96 -8.83 14.11 11.10
C ASP A 96 -9.35 12.69 11.39
N CYS A 97 -10.55 12.34 10.90
CA CYS A 97 -11.17 11.06 11.26
C CYS A 97 -10.99 9.96 10.22
N GLY A 98 -10.36 10.26 9.07
CA GLY A 98 -10.01 9.26 8.07
C GLY A 98 -11.17 8.78 7.19
N ILE A 99 -12.41 9.21 7.43
CA ILE A 99 -13.53 8.84 6.56
C ILE A 99 -13.30 9.35 5.14
N TYR A 100 -13.69 8.56 4.14
CA TYR A 100 -13.51 8.92 2.74
C TYR A 100 -14.58 8.35 1.82
N GLY A 101 -14.68 8.94 0.64
CA GLY A 101 -15.61 8.54 -0.41
C GLY A 101 -15.15 9.06 -1.77
N LYS A 102 -15.75 8.55 -2.84
CA LYS A 102 -15.37 8.90 -4.21
C LYS A 102 -16.59 9.07 -5.10
N GLY A 103 -16.46 9.87 -6.15
CA GLY A 103 -17.55 10.17 -7.05
C GLY A 103 -17.10 10.79 -8.37
N THR A 104 -18.03 10.91 -9.31
CA THR A 104 -17.80 11.60 -10.60
C THR A 104 -17.99 13.11 -10.48
N THR A 105 -18.59 13.59 -9.40
CA THR A 105 -18.69 14.99 -9.00
C THR A 105 -18.39 15.13 -7.51
N HIS A 106 -18.14 16.36 -7.07
CA HIS A 106 -17.99 16.68 -5.66
C HIS A 106 -19.21 16.22 -4.82
N GLN A 107 -20.44 16.47 -5.27
CA GLN A 107 -21.66 16.07 -4.54
C GLN A 107 -21.77 14.55 -4.38
N ILE A 108 -21.38 13.79 -5.41
CA ILE A 108 -21.41 12.34 -5.36
C ILE A 108 -20.32 11.81 -4.42
N ALA A 109 -19.12 12.41 -4.44
CA ALA A 109 -18.04 12.04 -3.52
C ALA A 109 -18.40 12.36 -2.06
N PHE A 110 -18.99 13.53 -1.80
CA PHE A 110 -19.48 13.92 -0.48
C PHE A 110 -20.58 12.97 0.02
N LYS A 111 -21.57 12.68 -0.83
CA LYS A 111 -22.62 11.71 -0.50
C LYS A 111 -22.03 10.33 -0.19
N SER A 112 -21.14 9.82 -1.05
CA SER A 112 -20.45 8.54 -0.81
C SER A 112 -19.67 8.54 0.51
N THR A 113 -19.11 9.68 0.93
CA THR A 113 -18.41 9.80 2.22
C THR A 113 -19.39 9.78 3.38
N SER A 114 -20.53 10.46 3.24
CA SER A 114 -21.60 10.47 4.26
C SER A 114 -22.25 9.10 4.41
N ASP A 115 -22.48 8.40 3.30
CA ASP A 115 -23.07 7.06 3.30
C ASP A 115 -22.12 6.01 3.94
N ALA A 116 -20.82 6.29 3.99
CA ALA A 116 -19.81 5.41 4.60
C ALA A 116 -19.71 5.54 6.14
N ILE A 117 -20.51 6.42 6.76
CA ILE A 117 -20.53 6.59 8.22
C ILE A 117 -20.90 5.27 8.90
N GLY A 118 -20.08 4.83 9.85
CA GLY A 118 -20.27 3.57 10.57
C GLY A 118 -19.71 2.33 9.85
N GLU A 119 -19.14 2.47 8.65
CA GLU A 119 -18.47 1.37 7.95
C GLU A 119 -17.00 1.16 8.40
N PHE A 120 -16.54 1.92 9.40
CA PHE A 120 -15.16 1.87 9.93
C PHE A 120 -14.07 2.01 8.84
N LYS A 121 -14.36 2.82 7.82
CA LYS A 121 -13.42 3.14 6.75
C LYS A 121 -12.49 4.26 7.18
N ASP A 122 -11.19 3.99 7.11
CA ASP A 122 -10.13 4.97 7.36
C ASP A 122 -9.06 4.87 6.26
N TRP A 123 -8.90 5.93 5.45
CA TRP A 123 -7.91 5.94 4.36
C TRP A 123 -6.47 5.83 4.87
N ARG A 124 -6.23 6.09 6.17
CA ARG A 124 -4.93 5.99 6.82
C ARG A 124 -4.55 4.55 7.18
N GLU A 125 -5.53 3.68 7.37
CA GLU A 125 -5.31 2.29 7.80
C GLU A 125 -5.07 1.33 6.64
N GLY A 126 -5.31 1.78 5.40
CA GLY A 126 -5.12 0.94 4.22
C GLY A 126 -5.15 1.75 2.95
N SER A 127 -4.21 2.68 2.77
CA SER A 127 -4.16 3.46 1.54
C SER A 127 -3.88 2.54 0.34
N GLU A 128 -4.95 2.10 -0.34
CA GLU A 128 -4.89 1.58 -1.71
C GLU A 128 -4.62 2.71 -2.74
N TYR A 129 -4.12 3.84 -2.26
CA TYR A 129 -3.56 4.94 -3.04
C TYR A 129 -2.14 5.22 -2.58
#